data_AF-A0A9C8ZFK3-F1
#
_entry.id   AF-A0A9C8ZFK3-F1
#
_cell.length_a   1.000
_cell.length_b   1.000
_cell.length_c   1.000
_cell.angle_alpha   90.00
_cell.angle_beta   90.00
_cell.angle_gamma   90.00
#
_symmetry.space_group_name_H-M   'P 1'
#
loop_
_entity.id
_entity.type
_entity.pdbx_description
1 polymer ?
#
loop_
_entity_poly.entity_id
_entity_poly.type
_entity_poly.pdbx_seq_one_letter_code
_entity_poly.pdbx_strand_id
1 'polypeptide(L)'
;DVTGRAQLTPVAIAAARRLADRLFNNQPQRRLDYSNIPTVMFSHPPIGTVGLTEDEARKQHGDAVKVYQTRFTAMAHAFTKHQPTTAMKLVCVGAREKVVGLHVIGQGADEMLQGFAVAIKMGATKADFDNTVAIHPTSAEELVTLR
;
A
#
# COMPACT_ATOMS: atom_id res chain seq x y z
N ASP A 1 -0.33 -13.11 -16.26
CA ASP A 1 -1.64 -13.44 -16.86
C ASP A 1 -1.79 -14.93 -17.07
N VAL A 2 -1.10 -15.53 -18.04
CA VAL A 2 -1.16 -16.99 -18.32
C VAL A 2 -0.72 -17.90 -17.15
N THR A 3 -0.10 -17.35 -16.11
CA THR A 3 0.34 -18.07 -14.91
C THR A 3 -0.70 -18.09 -13.78
N GLY A 4 -1.86 -17.44 -13.95
CA GLY A 4 -2.92 -17.38 -12.93
C GLY A 4 -2.58 -16.57 -11.66
N ARG A 5 -1.43 -15.87 -11.63
CA ARG A 5 -1.04 -14.96 -10.54
C ARG A 5 -1.44 -13.51 -10.86
N ALA A 6 -0.93 -12.53 -10.10
CA ALA A 6 -1.20 -11.11 -10.29
C ALA A 6 -1.04 -10.67 -11.77
N GLN A 7 -2.13 -10.13 -12.32
CA GLN A 7 -2.27 -9.77 -13.74
C GLN A 7 -1.89 -8.31 -13.97
N LEU A 8 -0.62 -7.98 -13.73
CA LEU A 8 -0.11 -6.61 -13.79
C LEU A 8 1.19 -6.56 -14.60
N THR A 9 1.33 -5.54 -15.44
CA THR A 9 2.53 -5.34 -16.28
C THR A 9 3.84 -5.33 -15.48
N PRO A 10 3.97 -4.60 -14.35
CA PRO A 10 5.20 -4.62 -13.55
C PRO A 10 5.54 -6.00 -12.97
N VAL A 11 4.52 -6.82 -12.70
CA VAL A 11 4.70 -8.20 -12.20
C VAL A 11 5.31 -9.07 -13.29
N ALA A 12 4.80 -9.01 -14.52
CA ALA A 12 5.35 -9.74 -15.66
C ALA A 12 6.81 -9.33 -15.94
N ILE A 13 7.08 -8.02 -15.97
CA ILE A 13 8.44 -7.48 -16.18
C ILE A 13 9.41 -7.98 -15.09
N ALA A 14 9.03 -7.84 -13.81
CA ALA A 14 9.89 -8.23 -12.70
C ALA A 14 10.13 -9.75 -12.64
N ALA A 15 9.10 -10.55 -12.93
CA ALA A 15 9.23 -12.01 -13.01
C ALA A 15 10.16 -12.44 -14.14
N ALA A 16 10.04 -11.84 -15.33
CA ALA A 16 10.89 -12.15 -16.48
C ALA A 16 12.36 -11.77 -16.23
N ARG A 17 12.62 -10.56 -15.71
CA ARG A 17 13.99 -10.12 -15.38
C ARG A 17 14.66 -11.06 -14.37
N ARG A 18 13.94 -11.44 -13.31
CA ARG A 18 14.45 -12.35 -12.28
C ARG A 18 14.62 -13.79 -12.79
N LEU A 19 13.82 -14.21 -13.76
CA LEU A 19 14.02 -15.49 -14.44
C LEU A 19 15.29 -15.44 -15.29
N ALA A 20 15.53 -14.37 -16.04
CA ALA A 20 16.75 -14.19 -16.83
C ALA A 20 18.00 -14.22 -15.93
N ASP A 21 17.96 -13.53 -14.78
CA ASP A 21 19.04 -13.61 -13.78
C ASP A 21 19.31 -15.04 -13.31
N ARG A 22 18.23 -15.81 -13.08
CA ARG A 22 18.32 -17.19 -12.58
C ARG A 22 18.91 -18.14 -13.61
N LEU A 23 18.58 -17.97 -14.89
CA LEU A 23 19.04 -18.84 -15.96
C LEU A 23 20.42 -18.45 -16.50
N PHE A 24 20.73 -17.15 -16.53
CA PHE A 24 21.85 -16.63 -17.31
C PHE A 24 22.83 -15.75 -16.51
N ASN A 25 22.58 -15.48 -15.22
CA ASN A 25 23.41 -14.59 -14.41
C ASN A 25 23.88 -15.23 -13.08
N ASN A 26 23.96 -16.57 -13.02
CA ASN A 26 24.41 -17.32 -11.83
C ASN A 26 23.67 -16.97 -10.52
N GLN A 27 22.40 -16.58 -10.59
CA GLN A 27 21.57 -16.31 -9.40
C GLN A 27 20.48 -17.39 -9.22
N PRO A 28 20.82 -18.63 -8.81
CA PRO A 28 19.89 -19.77 -8.83
C PRO A 28 18.64 -19.59 -7.97
N GLN A 29 18.70 -18.72 -6.95
CA GLN A 29 17.58 -18.44 -6.03
C GLN A 29 16.75 -17.22 -6.45
N ARG A 30 17.10 -16.54 -7.56
CA ARG A 30 16.43 -15.31 -7.96
C ARG A 30 15.01 -15.60 -8.42
N ARG A 31 14.04 -15.06 -7.68
CA ARG A 31 12.61 -15.17 -7.95
C ARG A 31 11.87 -13.90 -7.55
N LEU A 32 10.72 -13.67 -8.16
CA LEU A 32 9.82 -12.61 -7.75
C LEU A 32 9.11 -13.04 -6.47
N ASP A 33 9.10 -12.15 -5.49
CA ASP A 33 8.22 -12.23 -4.34
C ASP A 33 6.86 -11.61 -4.72
N TYR A 34 5.80 -12.41 -4.62
CA TYR A 34 4.44 -12.03 -4.98
C TYR A 34 3.65 -11.43 -3.80
N SER A 35 4.24 -11.36 -2.62
CA SER A 35 3.64 -10.63 -1.50
C SER A 35 3.75 -9.12 -1.71
N ASN A 36 2.75 -8.40 -1.20
CA ASN A 36 2.72 -6.93 -1.14
C ASN A 36 2.99 -6.24 -2.49
N ILE A 37 2.39 -6.75 -3.58
CA ILE A 37 2.40 -6.06 -4.87
C ILE A 37 1.44 -4.86 -4.79
N PRO A 38 1.91 -3.60 -4.92
CA PRO A 38 1.03 -2.44 -4.93
C PRO A 38 0.21 -2.39 -6.21
N THR A 39 -1.03 -1.93 -6.10
CA THR A 39 -1.97 -1.79 -7.22
C THR A 39 -2.68 -0.44 -7.13
N VAL A 40 -2.88 0.20 -8.28
CA VAL A 40 -3.70 1.39 -8.43
C VAL A 40 -4.87 1.09 -9.37
N MET A 41 -6.07 1.51 -8.98
CA MET A 41 -7.26 1.53 -9.83
C MET A 41 -7.59 2.99 -10.17
N PHE A 42 -7.59 3.32 -11.46
CA PHE A 42 -7.85 4.68 -11.96
C PHE A 42 -9.35 5.01 -12.01
N SER A 43 -10.03 4.85 -10.86
CA SER A 43 -11.38 5.36 -10.62
C SER A 43 -11.36 6.89 -10.39
N HIS A 44 -12.53 7.48 -10.15
CA HIS A 44 -12.66 8.91 -9.84
C HIS A 44 -13.34 9.08 -8.47
N PRO A 45 -12.58 9.32 -7.39
CA PRO A 45 -11.11 9.44 -7.31
C PRO A 45 -10.38 8.09 -7.40
N PRO A 46 -9.06 8.07 -7.67
CA PRO A 46 -8.29 6.83 -7.77
C PRO A 46 -8.17 6.10 -6.42
N ILE A 47 -7.87 4.81 -6.51
CA ILE A 47 -7.67 3.93 -5.35
C ILE A 47 -6.25 3.35 -5.42
N GLY A 48 -5.51 3.40 -4.31
CA GLY A 48 -4.24 2.74 -4.11
C GLY A 48 -4.34 1.67 -3.02
N THR A 49 -3.77 0.50 -3.24
CA THR A 49 -3.77 -0.59 -2.26
C THR A 49 -2.49 -1.43 -2.31
N VAL A 50 -1.99 -1.84 -1.14
CA VAL A 50 -0.88 -2.78 -1.01
C VAL A 50 -1.07 -3.65 0.24
N GLY A 51 -0.74 -4.94 0.13
CA GLY A 51 -0.83 -5.87 1.25
C GLY A 51 -2.24 -6.41 1.49
N LEU A 52 -2.49 -6.87 2.71
CA LEU A 52 -3.73 -7.52 3.13
C LEU A 52 -4.84 -6.51 3.38
N THR A 53 -6.06 -6.85 2.97
CA THR A 53 -7.28 -6.22 3.51
C THR A 53 -7.43 -6.53 5.01
N GLU A 54 -8.28 -5.78 5.69
CA GLU A 54 -8.63 -6.06 7.09
C GLU A 54 -9.18 -7.48 7.27
N ASP A 55 -10.10 -7.92 6.39
CA ASP A 55 -10.70 -9.25 6.48
C ASP A 55 -9.68 -10.36 6.26
N GLU A 56 -8.77 -10.21 5.29
CA GLU A 56 -7.67 -11.15 5.07
C GLU A 56 -6.72 -11.18 6.26
N ALA A 57 -6.38 -10.02 6.84
CA ALA A 57 -5.54 -9.92 8.01
C ALA A 57 -6.21 -10.58 9.23
N ARG A 58 -7.51 -10.35 9.45
CA ARG A 58 -8.27 -10.98 10.55
C ARG A 58 -8.39 -12.47 10.36
N LYS A 59 -8.60 -12.94 9.13
CA LYS A 59 -8.60 -14.37 8.80
C LYS A 59 -7.25 -15.04 9.10
N GLN A 60 -6.14 -14.32 8.91
CA GLN A 60 -4.78 -14.86 9.10
C GLN A 60 -4.25 -14.70 10.53
N HIS A 61 -4.65 -13.64 11.24
CA HIS A 61 -4.02 -13.22 12.50
C HIS A 61 -5.01 -13.02 13.66
N GLY A 62 -6.32 -13.15 13.43
CA GLY A 62 -7.35 -13.03 14.46
C GLY A 62 -7.32 -11.69 15.19
N ASP A 63 -7.35 -11.74 16.51
CA ASP A 63 -7.40 -10.57 17.39
C ASP A 63 -6.09 -9.77 17.45
N ALA A 64 -5.02 -10.26 16.83
CA ALA A 64 -3.77 -9.52 16.73
C ALA A 64 -3.84 -8.36 15.72
N VAL A 65 -4.95 -8.22 14.98
CA VAL A 65 -5.14 -7.15 13.99
C VAL A 65 -5.62 -5.86 14.65
N LYS A 66 -4.92 -4.77 14.35
CA LYS A 66 -5.32 -3.40 14.69
C LYS A 66 -5.44 -2.57 13.42
N VAL A 67 -6.45 -1.70 13.36
CA VAL A 67 -6.74 -0.90 12.18
C VAL A 67 -6.79 0.58 12.56
N TYR A 68 -6.14 1.41 11.74
CA TYR A 68 -6.23 2.86 11.81
C TYR A 68 -6.90 3.37 10.54
N GLN A 69 -7.78 4.37 10.66
CA GLN A 69 -8.49 4.90 9.51
C GLN A 69 -8.87 6.36 9.67
N THR A 70 -8.93 7.09 8.57
CA THR A 70 -9.41 8.49 8.52
C THR A 70 -10.29 8.71 7.30
N ARG A 71 -11.13 9.74 7.37
CA ARG A 71 -11.98 10.22 6.27
C ARG A 71 -11.97 11.74 6.30
N PHE A 72 -11.69 12.37 5.16
CA PHE A 72 -11.62 13.82 5.06
C PHE A 72 -11.90 14.29 3.63
N THR A 73 -12.14 15.59 3.46
CA THR A 73 -12.20 16.23 2.15
C THR A 73 -10.81 16.75 1.79
N ALA A 74 -10.26 16.33 0.66
CA ALA A 74 -8.96 16.84 0.21
C ALA A 74 -9.01 18.37 0.03
N MET A 75 -7.93 19.07 0.43
CA MET A 75 -7.86 20.54 0.36
C MET A 75 -8.13 21.09 -1.05
N ALA A 76 -7.77 20.35 -2.10
CA ALA A 76 -8.08 20.68 -3.50
C ALA A 76 -9.59 20.86 -3.77
N HIS A 77 -10.45 20.29 -2.94
CA HIS A 77 -11.91 20.38 -3.02
C HIS A 77 -12.53 21.29 -1.94
N ALA A 78 -11.72 22.00 -1.14
CA ALA A 78 -12.23 22.81 -0.03
C ALA A 78 -13.28 23.86 -0.45
N PHE A 79 -13.16 24.39 -1.68
CA PHE A 79 -14.04 25.44 -2.21
C PHE A 79 -14.97 24.95 -3.34
N THR A 80 -15.03 23.64 -3.60
CA THR A 80 -15.89 23.08 -4.63
C THR A 80 -17.25 22.68 -4.06
N LYS A 81 -18.31 22.76 -4.88
CA LYS A 81 -19.66 22.31 -4.49
C LYS A 81 -19.72 20.80 -4.23
N HIS A 82 -18.93 20.04 -4.98
CA HIS A 82 -18.79 18.59 -4.83
C HIS A 82 -17.46 18.30 -4.14
N GLN A 83 -17.53 17.57 -3.02
CA GLN A 83 -16.39 17.29 -2.15
C GLN A 83 -16.25 15.77 -2.02
N PRO A 84 -15.60 15.09 -2.99
CA PRO A 84 -15.38 13.66 -2.88
C PRO A 84 -14.54 13.37 -1.62
N THR A 85 -14.95 12.36 -0.87
CA THR A 85 -14.26 11.95 0.35
C THR A 85 -12.98 11.19 0.02
N THR A 86 -11.87 11.60 0.62
CA THR A 86 -10.67 10.78 0.75
C THR A 86 -10.83 9.89 1.98
N ALA A 87 -10.52 8.61 1.84
CA ALA A 87 -10.50 7.66 2.96
C ALA A 87 -9.21 6.85 2.92
N MET A 88 -8.61 6.64 4.09
CA MET A 88 -7.37 5.89 4.24
C MET A 88 -7.53 4.85 5.35
N LYS A 89 -6.89 3.70 5.18
CA LYS A 89 -6.85 2.61 6.15
C LYS A 89 -5.45 2.02 6.21
N LEU A 90 -4.93 1.88 7.43
CA LEU A 90 -3.70 1.17 7.74
C LEU A 90 -4.06 -0.09 8.56
N VAL A 91 -3.62 -1.25 8.10
CA VAL A 91 -3.86 -2.54 8.74
C VAL A 91 -2.56 -3.02 9.37
N CYS A 92 -2.56 -3.18 10.68
CA CYS A 92 -1.41 -3.54 11.50
C CYS A 92 -1.63 -4.89 12.20
N VAL A 93 -0.55 -5.62 12.45
CA VAL A 93 -0.59 -6.94 13.11
C VAL A 93 0.44 -7.05 14.24
N GLY A 94 -0.02 -7.61 15.36
CA GLY A 94 0.80 -7.99 16.51
C GLY A 94 1.17 -6.82 17.42
N ALA A 95 1.85 -7.11 18.52
CA ALA A 95 2.22 -6.11 19.54
C ALA A 95 3.14 -4.98 19.02
N ARG A 96 3.91 -5.24 17.95
CA ARG A 96 4.74 -4.23 17.28
C ARG A 96 4.01 -3.48 16.16
N GLU A 97 2.72 -3.78 15.95
CA GLU A 97 1.89 -3.15 14.94
C GLU A 97 2.56 -3.09 13.55
N LYS A 98 3.08 -4.23 13.10
CA LYS A 98 3.67 -4.34 11.75
C LYS A 98 2.59 -3.99 10.73
N VAL A 99 2.87 -3.05 9.82
CA VAL A 99 1.95 -2.70 8.75
C VAL A 99 1.91 -3.84 7.74
N VAL A 100 0.74 -4.47 7.60
CA VAL A 100 0.50 -5.57 6.65
C VAL A 100 -0.44 -5.16 5.51
N GLY A 101 -1.11 -4.02 5.62
CA GLY A 101 -2.00 -3.48 4.59
C GLY A 101 -2.09 -1.97 4.66
N LEU A 102 -2.18 -1.34 3.48
CA LEU A 102 -2.47 0.08 3.34
C LEU A 102 -3.43 0.27 2.16
N HIS A 103 -4.52 0.98 2.41
CA HIS A 103 -5.56 1.25 1.42
C HIS A 103 -5.92 2.72 1.44
N VAL A 104 -6.00 3.34 0.27
CA VAL A 104 -6.38 4.74 0.10
C VAL A 104 -7.30 4.87 -1.09
N ILE A 105 -8.37 5.66 -0.94
CA ILE A 105 -9.18 6.20 -2.02
C ILE A 105 -9.18 7.71 -1.88
N GLY A 106 -8.86 8.44 -2.95
CA GLY A 106 -8.79 9.90 -2.90
C GLY A 106 -7.87 10.49 -3.95
N GLN A 107 -7.93 11.80 -4.13
CA GLN A 107 -7.05 12.50 -5.07
C GLN A 107 -5.58 12.28 -4.71
N GLY A 108 -4.77 11.87 -5.70
CA GLY A 108 -3.34 11.60 -5.54
C GLY A 108 -3.00 10.21 -5.02
N ALA A 109 -3.98 9.33 -4.77
CA ALA A 109 -3.76 7.95 -4.34
C ALA A 109 -2.91 7.13 -5.33
N ASP A 110 -2.97 7.48 -6.61
CA ASP A 110 -2.26 6.91 -7.75
C ASP A 110 -0.74 7.10 -7.69
N GLU A 111 -0.27 8.23 -7.14
CA GLU A 111 1.17 8.54 -6.99
C GLU A 111 1.67 8.34 -5.55
N MET A 112 0.77 8.47 -4.56
CA MET A 112 1.11 8.38 -3.14
C MET A 112 1.64 7.01 -2.72
N LEU A 113 1.08 5.94 -3.29
CA LEU A 113 1.24 4.56 -2.78
C LEU A 113 2.67 4.02 -2.92
N GLN A 114 3.41 4.43 -3.95
CA GLN A 114 4.66 3.78 -4.35
C GLN A 114 5.74 3.81 -3.26
N GLY A 115 5.88 4.94 -2.54
CA GLY A 115 6.81 5.08 -1.42
C GLY A 115 6.44 4.19 -0.23
N PHE A 116 5.16 4.15 0.12
CA PHE A 116 4.66 3.30 1.21
C PHE A 116 4.80 1.81 0.91
N ALA A 117 4.66 1.41 -0.36
CA ALA A 117 4.89 0.02 -0.76
C ALA A 117 6.34 -0.43 -0.49
N VAL A 118 7.33 0.47 -0.63
CA VAL A 118 8.72 0.20 -0.25
C VAL A 118 8.83 0.00 1.25
N ALA A 119 8.26 0.90 2.06
CA ALA A 119 8.28 0.80 3.53
C ALA A 119 7.64 -0.49 4.05
N ILE A 120 6.48 -0.86 3.51
CA ILE A 120 5.79 -2.11 3.88
C ILE A 120 6.61 -3.34 3.46
N LYS A 121 7.28 -3.29 2.31
CA LYS A 121 8.20 -4.35 1.88
C LYS A 121 9.42 -4.48 2.78
N MET A 122 9.90 -3.39 3.37
CA MET A 122 10.94 -3.39 4.41
C MET A 122 10.44 -3.90 5.77
N GLY A 123 9.12 -4.04 5.94
CA GLY A 123 8.51 -4.52 7.18
C GLY A 123 8.24 -3.42 8.20
N ALA A 124 7.97 -2.20 7.73
CA ALA A 124 7.63 -1.06 8.57
C ALA A 124 6.51 -1.36 9.57
N THR A 125 6.64 -0.76 10.74
CA THR A 125 5.67 -0.76 11.84
C THR A 125 4.93 0.57 11.89
N LYS A 126 3.83 0.63 12.65
CA LYS A 126 3.13 1.90 12.92
C LYS A 126 4.08 2.96 13.50
N ALA A 127 5.02 2.57 14.35
CA ALA A 127 6.00 3.48 14.92
C ALA A 127 6.93 4.10 13.85
N ASP A 128 7.29 3.37 12.80
CA ASP A 128 8.11 3.91 11.70
C ASP A 128 7.36 5.00 10.92
N PHE A 129 6.04 4.85 10.76
CA PHE A 129 5.19 5.88 10.17
C PHE A 129 5.12 7.10 11.10
N ASP A 130 4.87 6.89 12.39
CA ASP A 130 4.70 7.98 13.38
C ASP A 130 5.97 8.79 13.63
N ASN A 131 7.14 8.16 13.49
CA ASN A 131 8.42 8.83 13.61
C ASN A 131 8.82 9.60 12.34
N THR A 132 8.03 9.50 11.27
CA THR A 132 8.27 10.24 10.02
C THR A 132 7.55 11.59 10.08
N VAL A 133 8.31 12.68 9.92
CA VAL A 133 7.75 14.04 9.89
C VAL A 133 6.86 14.22 8.66
N ALA A 134 5.65 14.74 8.88
CA ALA A 134 4.67 15.05 7.85
C ALA A 134 5.14 16.12 6.84
N ILE A 135 4.72 15.97 5.59
CA ILE A 135 4.81 17.03 4.56
C ILE A 135 3.45 17.73 4.50
N HIS A 136 3.42 19.03 4.80
CA HIS A 136 2.19 19.80 4.91
C HIS A 136 2.14 20.96 3.89
N PRO A 137 1.00 21.25 3.23
CA PRO A 137 -0.28 20.50 3.29
C PRO A 137 -0.38 19.42 2.21
N THR A 138 -0.57 18.15 2.59
CA THR A 138 -0.79 17.05 1.64
C THR A 138 -1.77 16.00 2.16
N SER A 139 -2.55 15.35 1.29
CA SER A 139 -3.36 14.19 1.72
C SER A 139 -2.50 13.06 2.29
N ALA A 140 -1.26 12.89 1.81
CA ALA A 140 -0.37 11.82 2.20
C ALA A 140 0.09 11.92 3.67
N GLU A 141 0.12 13.13 4.24
CA GLU A 141 0.54 13.35 5.62
C GLU A 141 -0.36 12.63 6.63
N GLU A 142 -1.63 12.44 6.28
CA GLU A 142 -2.60 11.72 7.10
C GLU A 142 -2.12 10.29 7.44
N LEU A 143 -1.41 9.61 6.53
CA LEU A 143 -0.93 8.25 6.75
C LEU A 143 0.14 8.16 7.86
N VAL A 144 0.90 9.24 8.09
CA VAL A 144 1.94 9.31 9.13
C VAL A 144 1.46 10.04 10.40
N THR A 145 0.18 10.41 10.47
CA THR A 145 -0.42 11.10 11.62
C THR A 145 -1.66 10.40 12.20
N LEU A 146 -2.04 9.23 11.65
CA LEU A 146 -3.13 8.37 12.15
C LEU A 146 -2.97 8.03 13.65
N ARG A 147 -4.08 8.01 14.39
CA ARG A 147 -4.13 7.67 15.82
C ARG A 147 -5.22 6.65 16.13
#